data_AF-L7MTJ6-F1
#
_entry.id   AF-L7MTJ6-F1
#
_cell.length_a   1.000
_cell.length_b   1.000
_cell.length_c   1.000
_cell.angle_alpha   90.00
_cell.angle_beta   90.00
_cell.angle_gamma   90.00
#
_symmetry.space_group_name_H-M   'P 1'
#
loop_
_entity.id
_entity.type
_entity.pdbx_description
1 polymer ?
#
loop_
_entity_poly.entity_id
_entity_poly.type
_entity_poly.pdbx_seq_one_letter_code
_entity_poly.pdbx_strand_id
1 'polypeptide(L)'
;GGRMSSQELVTLNVGGKIFTTRFSTIKQFPASRLARMLDGRDQEFKMVGGQIFVDRDGDLFSFILDFLRTHQLLLPTEFSDYLRLQREALFYELRSLVDLLNPYLLQPRPALVEVHFLSRNTQAFFRVFGSCSKTIEMLTGRITVFTEQPSAPTWNGNFFPPQMTLLPLPPQRPSYHDLVFQCGSDSTTDNQTGVRYFVLCSISLVYQFVMFSLKT
;
A
#
# COMPACT_ATOMS: atom_id res chain seq x y z
N GLY A 1 -43.78 -28.52 5.80
CA GLY A 1 -42.80 -27.60 5.18
C GLY A 1 -42.20 -28.29 3.99
N GLY A 2 -42.45 -27.79 2.77
CA GLY A 2 -42.01 -28.41 1.53
C GLY A 2 -40.50 -28.35 1.37
N ARG A 3 -39.89 -29.49 1.06
CA ARG A 3 -38.46 -29.61 0.78
C ARG A 3 -38.22 -29.08 -0.64
N MET A 4 -37.68 -27.87 -0.77
CA MET A 4 -37.37 -27.25 -2.06
C MET A 4 -36.32 -28.08 -2.80
N SER A 5 -36.55 -28.34 -4.09
CA SER A 5 -35.75 -29.31 -4.85
C SER A 5 -34.41 -28.71 -5.32
N SER A 6 -33.36 -29.52 -5.44
CA SER A 6 -32.01 -29.07 -5.84
C SER A 6 -31.94 -28.44 -7.25
N GLN A 7 -33.00 -28.58 -8.05
CA GLN A 7 -33.15 -28.06 -9.41
C GLN A 7 -34.00 -26.78 -9.49
N GLU A 8 -34.60 -26.36 -8.39
CA GLU A 8 -35.43 -25.16 -8.35
C GLU A 8 -34.59 -23.90 -8.60
N LEU A 9 -35.16 -22.94 -9.32
CA LEU A 9 -34.56 -21.63 -9.59
C LEU A 9 -35.10 -20.61 -8.59
N VAL A 10 -34.25 -19.67 -8.20
CA VAL A 10 -34.64 -18.50 -7.42
C VAL A 10 -34.24 -17.23 -8.15
N THR A 11 -35.11 -16.23 -8.07
CA THR A 11 -34.86 -14.88 -8.55
C THR A 11 -34.59 -13.95 -7.36
N LEU A 12 -33.47 -13.25 -7.42
CA LEU A 12 -33.04 -12.22 -6.48
C LEU A 12 -33.04 -10.88 -7.21
N ASN A 13 -33.69 -9.88 -6.65
CA ASN A 13 -33.59 -8.50 -7.12
C ASN A 13 -32.68 -7.72 -6.17
N VAL A 14 -31.44 -7.45 -6.57
CA VAL A 14 -30.42 -6.80 -5.74
C VAL A 14 -30.20 -5.37 -6.23
N GLY A 15 -30.69 -4.39 -5.48
CA GLY A 15 -30.56 -2.96 -5.82
C GLY A 15 -31.19 -2.59 -7.17
N GLY A 16 -32.22 -3.33 -7.61
CA GLY A 16 -32.86 -3.16 -8.92
C GLY A 16 -32.32 -4.08 -10.01
N LYS A 17 -31.21 -4.81 -9.79
CA LYS A 17 -30.67 -5.79 -10.75
C LYS A 17 -31.21 -7.18 -10.48
N ILE A 18 -31.73 -7.82 -11.52
CA ILE A 18 -32.33 -9.15 -11.44
C ILE A 18 -31.27 -10.22 -11.67
N PHE A 19 -31.14 -11.13 -10.71
CA PHE A 19 -30.29 -12.30 -10.77
C PHE A 19 -31.13 -13.56 -10.64
N THR A 20 -30.95 -14.52 -11.53
CA THR A 20 -31.56 -15.85 -11.41
C THR A 20 -30.47 -16.90 -11.25
N THR A 21 -30.61 -17.75 -10.25
CA THR A 21 -29.67 -18.84 -9.96
C THR A 21 -30.40 -20.06 -9.40
N ARG A 22 -29.68 -21.16 -9.19
CA ARG A 22 -30.24 -22.38 -8.59
C ARG A 22 -30.19 -22.30 -7.08
N PHE A 23 -31.19 -22.92 -6.43
CA PHE A 23 -31.14 -23.13 -4.97
C PHE A 23 -29.87 -23.86 -4.56
N SER A 24 -29.44 -24.87 -5.32
CA SER A 24 -28.22 -25.63 -5.06
C SER A 24 -26.95 -24.76 -5.00
N THR A 25 -26.83 -23.73 -5.84
CA THR A 25 -25.69 -22.79 -5.80
C THR A 25 -25.61 -22.05 -4.46
N ILE A 26 -26.74 -21.53 -3.96
CA ILE A 26 -26.77 -20.83 -2.67
C ILE A 26 -26.61 -21.82 -1.51
N LYS A 27 -27.18 -23.02 -1.62
CA LYS A 27 -27.14 -24.05 -0.57
C LYS A 27 -25.77 -24.70 -0.38
N GLN A 28 -24.82 -24.52 -1.28
CA GLN A 28 -23.42 -24.87 -1.04
C GLN A 28 -22.82 -24.12 0.16
N PHE A 29 -23.38 -22.96 0.50
CA PHE A 29 -22.99 -22.15 1.65
C PHE A 29 -24.14 -22.07 2.66
N PRO A 30 -24.48 -23.16 3.36
CA PRO A 30 -25.69 -23.24 4.20
C PRO A 30 -25.66 -22.31 5.42
N ALA A 31 -24.46 -21.88 5.84
CA ALA A 31 -24.28 -20.91 6.91
C ALA A 31 -24.46 -19.45 6.46
N SER A 32 -24.49 -19.18 5.15
CA SER A 32 -24.62 -17.84 4.61
C SER A 32 -25.99 -17.23 4.90
N ARG A 33 -26.07 -15.91 4.86
CA ARG A 33 -27.32 -15.18 4.97
C ARG A 33 -28.26 -15.49 3.81
N LEU A 34 -27.73 -15.59 2.59
CA LEU A 34 -28.50 -15.96 1.39
C LEU A 34 -29.22 -17.31 1.57
N ALA A 35 -28.56 -18.32 2.15
CA ALA A 35 -29.20 -19.60 2.41
C ALA A 35 -30.36 -19.51 3.40
N ARG A 36 -30.30 -18.60 4.38
CA ARG A 36 -31.37 -18.34 5.35
C ARG A 36 -32.52 -17.54 4.75
N MET A 37 -32.23 -16.59 3.86
CA MET A 37 -33.27 -15.88 3.08
C MET A 37 -34.12 -16.87 2.29
N LEU A 38 -33.47 -17.84 1.62
CA LEU A 38 -34.18 -18.91 0.89
C LEU A 38 -35.03 -19.80 1.77
N ASP A 39 -34.57 -20.11 2.99
CA ASP A 39 -35.33 -20.93 3.94
C ASP A 39 -36.46 -20.15 4.64
N GLY A 40 -36.61 -18.85 4.38
CA GLY A 40 -37.51 -17.99 5.14
C GLY A 40 -37.12 -17.84 6.62
N ARG A 41 -35.87 -18.17 6.97
CA ARG A 41 -35.32 -18.07 8.33
C ARG A 41 -34.74 -16.69 8.64
N ASP A 42 -34.51 -15.87 7.62
CA ASP A 42 -34.13 -14.47 7.79
C ASP A 42 -35.42 -13.62 7.85
N GLN A 43 -35.66 -12.96 8.99
CA GLN A 43 -36.91 -12.21 9.21
C GLN A 43 -36.99 -10.93 8.40
N GLU A 44 -35.85 -10.40 7.96
CA GLU A 44 -35.75 -9.17 7.16
C GLU A 44 -36.14 -9.42 5.70
N PHE A 45 -35.91 -10.63 5.19
CA PHE A 45 -36.10 -10.96 3.78
C PHE A 45 -37.30 -11.88 3.58
N LYS A 46 -38.25 -11.42 2.78
CA LYS A 46 -39.43 -12.21 2.38
C LYS A 46 -39.47 -12.35 0.88
N MET A 47 -39.92 -13.51 0.42
CA MET A 47 -40.23 -13.69 -0.99
C MET A 47 -41.54 -12.96 -1.31
N VAL A 48 -41.49 -12.03 -2.26
CA VAL A 48 -42.63 -11.22 -2.71
C VAL A 48 -42.73 -11.40 -4.22
N GLY A 49 -43.88 -11.86 -4.72
CA GLY A 49 -44.10 -12.05 -6.15
C GLY A 49 -43.13 -13.05 -6.81
N GLY A 50 -42.64 -14.05 -6.06
CA GLY A 50 -41.71 -15.07 -6.57
C GLY A 50 -40.24 -14.66 -6.62
N GLN A 51 -39.89 -13.49 -6.11
CA GLN A 51 -38.51 -13.02 -5.98
C GLN A 51 -38.20 -12.53 -4.57
N ILE A 52 -36.93 -12.50 -4.21
CA ILE A 52 -36.46 -11.85 -2.98
C ILE A 52 -35.81 -10.54 -3.36
N PHE A 53 -36.29 -9.43 -2.79
CA PHE A 53 -35.67 -8.12 -2.96
C PHE A 53 -34.60 -7.90 -1.89
N VAL A 54 -33.44 -7.40 -2.31
CA VAL A 54 -32.29 -7.12 -1.46
C VAL A 54 -31.80 -5.71 -1.77
N ASP A 55 -31.91 -4.81 -0.80
CA ASP A 55 -31.50 -3.40 -0.97
C ASP A 55 -29.99 -3.24 -0.82
N ARG A 56 -29.23 -3.80 -1.77
CA ARG A 56 -27.75 -3.85 -1.79
C ARG A 56 -27.21 -3.60 -3.19
N ASP A 57 -25.89 -3.50 -3.30
CA ASP A 57 -25.21 -3.20 -4.56
C ASP A 57 -25.25 -4.38 -5.54
N GLY A 58 -26.06 -4.26 -6.58
CA GLY A 58 -26.19 -5.28 -7.61
C GLY A 58 -24.93 -5.47 -8.48
N ASP A 59 -24.10 -4.44 -8.66
CA ASP A 59 -22.85 -4.57 -9.42
C ASP A 59 -21.87 -5.46 -8.68
N LEU A 60 -21.67 -5.21 -7.39
CA LEU A 60 -20.78 -6.03 -6.57
C LEU A 60 -21.34 -7.44 -6.33
N PHE A 61 -22.67 -7.59 -6.31
CA PHE A 61 -23.32 -8.89 -6.17
C PHE A 61 -22.99 -9.85 -7.32
N SER A 62 -22.65 -9.35 -8.51
CA SER A 62 -22.21 -10.21 -9.62
C SER A 62 -20.99 -11.06 -9.23
N PHE A 63 -19.98 -10.46 -8.61
CA PHE A 63 -18.79 -11.16 -8.10
C PHE A 63 -19.12 -12.12 -6.95
N ILE A 64 -20.06 -11.73 -6.07
CA ILE A 64 -20.55 -12.62 -5.01
C ILE A 64 -21.17 -13.88 -5.63
N LEU A 65 -22.03 -13.71 -6.62
CA LEU A 65 -22.73 -14.82 -7.26
C LEU A 65 -21.79 -15.73 -8.05
N ASP A 66 -20.77 -15.16 -8.71
CA ASP A 66 -19.76 -15.95 -9.42
C ASP A 66 -18.86 -16.72 -8.46
N PHE A 67 -18.54 -16.15 -7.29
CA PHE A 67 -17.88 -16.89 -6.22
C PHE A 67 -18.75 -18.07 -5.74
N LEU A 68 -20.07 -17.89 -5.56
CA LEU A 68 -20.95 -18.99 -5.17
C LEU A 68 -21.03 -20.11 -6.23
N ARG A 69 -20.80 -19.80 -7.52
CA ARG A 69 -20.83 -20.78 -8.61
C ARG A 69 -19.52 -21.55 -8.75
N THR A 70 -18.40 -20.87 -8.56
CA THR A 70 -17.05 -21.38 -8.91
C THR A 70 -16.19 -21.70 -7.70
N HIS A 71 -16.56 -21.20 -6.51
CA HIS A 71 -15.72 -21.17 -5.31
C HIS A 71 -14.39 -20.41 -5.48
N GLN A 72 -14.28 -19.56 -6.50
CA GLN A 72 -13.09 -18.77 -6.80
C GLN A 72 -13.41 -17.27 -6.80
N LEU A 73 -12.48 -16.47 -6.28
CA LEU A 73 -12.57 -15.01 -6.36
C LEU A 73 -11.95 -14.54 -7.67
N LEU A 74 -12.79 -14.31 -8.68
CA LEU A 74 -12.38 -13.81 -9.99
C LEU A 74 -12.70 -12.33 -10.11
N LEU A 75 -11.66 -11.49 -10.08
CA LEU A 75 -11.78 -10.04 -10.19
C LEU A 75 -11.02 -9.54 -11.42
N PRO A 76 -11.51 -8.49 -12.10
CA PRO A 76 -10.76 -7.81 -13.16
C PRO A 76 -9.40 -7.33 -12.67
N THR A 77 -8.42 -7.26 -13.56
CA THR A 77 -7.06 -6.79 -13.25
C THR A 77 -7.03 -5.41 -12.60
N GLU A 78 -7.91 -4.51 -13.04
CA GLU A 78 -8.02 -3.12 -12.56
C GLU A 78 -9.10 -2.93 -11.49
N PHE A 79 -9.52 -3.99 -10.80
CA PHE A 79 -10.57 -3.89 -9.79
C PHE A 79 -10.08 -3.04 -8.60
N SER A 80 -10.78 -1.95 -8.29
CA SER A 80 -10.42 -1.03 -7.19
C SER A 80 -11.27 -1.17 -5.93
N ASP A 81 -12.44 -1.79 -6.06
CA ASP A 81 -13.53 -1.68 -5.06
C ASP A 81 -13.50 -2.80 -4.00
N TYR A 82 -12.32 -3.29 -3.64
CA TYR A 82 -12.12 -4.40 -2.68
C TYR A 82 -12.83 -4.18 -1.35
N LEU A 83 -12.74 -2.98 -0.77
CA LEU A 83 -13.40 -2.68 0.50
C LEU A 83 -14.92 -2.72 0.39
N ARG A 84 -15.48 -2.28 -0.75
CA ARG A 84 -16.93 -2.35 -0.97
C ARG A 84 -17.37 -3.79 -1.15
N LEU A 85 -16.64 -4.57 -1.95
CA LEU A 85 -16.94 -6.00 -2.15
C LEU A 85 -16.83 -6.80 -0.85
N GLN A 86 -15.85 -6.50 0.00
CA GLN A 86 -15.72 -7.11 1.32
C GLN A 86 -16.92 -6.81 2.22
N ARG A 87 -17.46 -5.59 2.19
CA ARG A 87 -18.69 -5.23 2.92
C ARG A 87 -19.89 -6.02 2.43
N GLU A 88 -20.00 -6.28 1.13
CA GLU A 88 -21.03 -7.17 0.61
C GLU A 88 -20.84 -8.62 1.07
N ALA A 89 -19.61 -9.15 1.00
CA ALA A 89 -19.32 -10.50 1.49
C ALA A 89 -19.64 -10.68 2.98
N LEU A 90 -19.38 -9.65 3.80
CA LEU A 90 -19.78 -9.60 5.21
C LEU A 90 -21.30 -9.58 5.38
N PHE A 91 -22.01 -8.75 4.61
CA PHE A 91 -23.47 -8.68 4.65
C PHE A 91 -24.14 -10.02 4.32
N TYR A 92 -23.63 -10.73 3.31
CA TYR A 92 -24.12 -12.06 2.94
C TYR A 92 -23.57 -13.19 3.84
N GLU A 93 -22.73 -12.86 4.81
CA GLU A 93 -22.08 -13.77 5.76
C GLU A 93 -21.30 -14.90 5.09
N LEU A 94 -20.63 -14.58 3.99
CA LEU A 94 -19.78 -15.49 3.24
C LEU A 94 -18.37 -15.47 3.80
N ARG A 95 -18.16 -16.12 4.95
CA ARG A 95 -16.88 -16.08 5.69
C ARG A 95 -15.67 -16.43 4.82
N SER A 96 -15.75 -17.49 4.03
CA SER A 96 -14.65 -17.89 3.14
C SER A 96 -14.32 -16.83 2.09
N LEU A 97 -15.32 -16.11 1.58
CA LEU A 97 -15.09 -14.98 0.67
C LEU A 97 -14.54 -13.76 1.40
N VAL A 98 -15.03 -13.48 2.60
CA VAL A 98 -14.46 -12.46 3.48
C VAL A 98 -13.00 -12.76 3.73
N ASP A 99 -12.60 -14.00 4.01
CA ASP A 99 -11.21 -14.40 4.22
C ASP A 99 -10.36 -14.24 2.95
N LEU A 100 -10.92 -14.48 1.76
CA LEU A 100 -10.22 -14.21 0.49
C LEU A 100 -10.07 -12.72 0.19
N LEU A 101 -11.05 -11.90 0.59
CA LEU A 101 -11.06 -10.44 0.42
C LEU A 101 -10.37 -9.70 1.56
N ASN A 102 -10.16 -10.37 2.68
CA ASN A 102 -9.49 -9.89 3.86
C ASN A 102 -8.04 -10.33 3.78
N PRO A 103 -7.14 -9.39 3.53
CA PRO A 103 -5.84 -9.67 4.05
C PRO A 103 -5.20 -8.42 4.63
N TYR A 104 -4.37 -8.62 5.63
CA TYR A 104 -3.23 -7.74 5.91
C TYR A 104 -2.25 -7.60 4.69
N LEU A 105 -2.62 -8.01 3.47
CA LEU A 105 -1.81 -8.22 2.25
C LEU A 105 -2.33 -7.54 0.97
N LEU A 106 -3.46 -6.81 0.97
CA LEU A 106 -3.85 -5.93 -0.15
C LEU A 106 -3.26 -4.52 0.04
N GLN A 107 -2.55 -4.31 1.14
CA GLN A 107 -1.55 -3.26 1.28
C GLN A 107 -0.16 -3.91 1.33
N PRO A 108 0.86 -3.37 0.62
CA PRO A 108 2.24 -3.63 1.00
C PRO A 108 2.35 -3.25 2.48
N ARG A 109 2.82 -4.17 3.32
CA ARG A 109 3.17 -3.86 4.71
C ARG A 109 4.00 -2.57 4.66
N PRO A 110 3.61 -1.47 5.34
CA PRO A 110 4.36 -0.23 5.25
C PRO A 110 5.80 -0.56 5.60
N ALA A 111 6.71 -0.33 4.66
CA ALA A 111 8.11 -0.57 4.90
C ALA A 111 8.51 0.30 6.08
N LEU A 112 8.86 -0.34 7.20
CA LEU A 112 9.32 0.38 8.36
C LEU A 112 10.73 0.86 8.04
N VAL A 113 10.89 2.17 8.17
CA VAL A 113 12.18 2.84 7.97
C VAL A 113 12.56 3.49 9.29
N GLU A 114 13.67 3.05 9.84
CA GLU A 114 14.28 3.63 11.02
C GLU A 114 15.44 4.52 10.59
N VAL A 115 15.50 5.75 11.10
CA VAL A 115 16.55 6.71 10.77
C VAL A 115 17.31 7.03 12.04
N HIS A 116 18.61 6.73 12.04
CA HIS A 116 19.53 7.08 13.12
C HIS A 116 20.37 8.28 12.69
N PHE A 117 20.51 9.24 13.59
CA PHE A 117 21.40 10.39 13.45
C PHE A 117 22.52 10.28 14.46
N LEU A 118 23.76 10.39 13.99
CA LEU A 118 24.94 10.42 14.84
C LEU A 118 25.76 11.66 14.50
N SER A 119 25.87 12.58 15.46
CA SER A 119 26.77 13.73 15.36
C SER A 119 27.96 13.55 16.30
N ARG A 120 29.17 13.68 15.76
CA ARG A 120 30.41 13.68 16.54
C ARG A 120 31.32 14.79 16.02
N ASN A 121 31.59 15.79 16.86
CA ASN A 121 32.36 16.99 16.52
C ASN A 121 31.74 17.73 15.33
N THR A 122 32.45 17.80 14.19
CA THR A 122 32.02 18.47 12.95
C THR A 122 31.40 17.52 11.92
N GLN A 123 31.34 16.22 12.23
CA GLN A 123 30.81 15.19 11.34
C GLN A 123 29.44 14.72 11.81
N ALA A 124 28.50 14.63 10.86
CA ALA A 124 27.17 14.08 11.09
C ALA A 124 26.87 12.94 10.11
N PHE A 125 26.33 11.85 10.63
CA PHE A 125 25.98 10.66 9.86
C PHE A 125 24.50 10.36 10.02
N PHE A 126 23.86 10.03 8.90
CA PHE A 126 22.54 9.42 8.89
C PHE A 126 22.67 7.97 8.47
N ARG A 127 22.03 7.08 9.22
CA ARG A 127 21.91 5.66 8.90
C ARG A 127 20.44 5.30 8.83
N VAL A 128 20.03 4.72 7.71
CA VAL A 128 18.64 4.39 7.42
C VAL A 128 18.53 2.88 7.29
N PHE A 129 17.76 2.26 8.20
CA PHE A 129 17.43 0.85 8.14
C PHE A 129 16.03 0.67 7.60
N GLY A 130 15.86 -0.28 6.67
CA GLY A 130 14.57 -0.55 6.05
C GLY A 130 14.19 -2.01 6.15
N SER A 131 12.96 -2.28 6.55
CA SER A 131 12.41 -3.64 6.59
C SER A 131 12.23 -4.27 5.20
N CYS A 132 12.42 -3.51 4.11
CA CYS A 132 12.28 -3.93 2.72
C CYS A 132 13.45 -3.39 1.88
N SER A 133 14.22 -4.28 1.26
CA SER A 133 15.38 -3.92 0.43
C SER A 133 15.01 -3.07 -0.78
N LYS A 134 13.86 -3.33 -1.42
CA LYS A 134 13.35 -2.53 -2.54
C LYS A 134 13.02 -1.09 -2.15
N THR A 135 12.58 -0.88 -0.90
CA THR A 135 12.35 0.47 -0.37
C THR A 135 13.66 1.21 -0.16
N ILE A 136 14.68 0.54 0.40
CA ILE A 136 16.04 1.08 0.54
C ILE A 136 16.66 1.38 -0.83
N GLU A 137 16.39 0.54 -1.83
CA GLU A 137 16.83 0.74 -3.20
C GLU A 137 16.23 2.00 -3.83
N MET A 138 14.91 2.18 -3.70
CA MET A 138 14.24 3.40 -4.15
C MET A 138 14.74 4.65 -3.41
N LEU A 139 15.02 4.56 -2.11
CA LEU A 139 15.54 5.67 -1.32
C LEU A 139 16.95 6.07 -1.74
N THR A 140 17.81 5.10 -2.06
CA THR A 140 19.17 5.36 -2.57
C THR A 140 19.13 6.21 -3.84
N GLY A 141 18.22 5.90 -4.77
CA GLY A 141 18.05 6.68 -5.99
C GLY A 141 17.45 8.08 -5.79
N ARG A 142 16.90 8.38 -4.60
CA ARG A 142 16.28 9.67 -4.26
C ARG A 142 17.14 10.56 -3.35
N ILE A 143 18.20 10.00 -2.77
CA ILE A 143 19.14 10.68 -1.90
C ILE A 143 20.43 10.89 -2.68
N THR A 144 20.74 12.15 -2.97
CA THR A 144 22.05 12.53 -3.52
C THR A 144 22.80 13.31 -2.45
N VAL A 145 24.03 12.89 -2.16
CA VAL A 145 24.94 13.64 -1.29
C VAL A 145 25.81 14.49 -2.21
N PHE A 146 26.04 15.74 -1.84
CA PHE A 146 26.95 16.62 -2.55
C PHE A 146 28.13 16.95 -1.67
N THR A 147 29.31 17.09 -2.26
CA THR A 147 30.48 17.63 -1.59
C THR A 147 30.95 18.87 -2.32
N GLU A 148 31.24 19.93 -1.56
CA GLU A 148 31.95 21.08 -2.11
C GLU A 148 33.40 20.69 -2.42
N GLN A 149 33.82 20.93 -3.66
CA GLN A 149 35.22 20.82 -4.07
C GLN A 149 35.70 22.17 -4.63
N PRO A 150 36.91 22.64 -4.28
CA PRO A 150 37.48 23.84 -4.90
C PRO A 150 37.76 23.60 -6.39
N SER A 151 37.27 24.48 -7.26
CA SER A 151 37.59 24.45 -8.69
C SER A 151 39.08 24.70 -8.92
N ALA A 152 39.71 23.97 -9.84
CA ALA A 152 41.13 24.18 -10.20
C ALA A 152 41.39 25.64 -10.61
N PRO A 153 42.52 26.25 -10.21
CA PRO A 153 42.81 27.64 -10.56
C PRO A 153 43.03 27.75 -12.07
N THR A 154 42.15 28.48 -12.75
CA THR A 154 42.40 28.92 -14.13
C THR A 154 43.36 30.11 -14.06
N TRP A 155 44.61 29.91 -14.48
CA TRP A 155 45.62 30.96 -14.48
C TRP A 155 45.33 31.95 -15.60
N ASN A 156 44.44 32.90 -15.33
CA ASN A 156 44.22 34.06 -16.19
C ASN A 156 43.91 35.27 -15.32
N GLY A 157 44.98 35.93 -14.84
CA GLY A 157 45.14 37.36 -14.53
C GLY A 157 44.11 38.13 -13.68
N ASN A 158 42.93 37.57 -13.39
CA ASN A 158 41.81 38.24 -12.75
C ASN A 158 41.42 37.41 -11.53
N PHE A 159 41.55 38.01 -10.36
CA PHE A 159 41.10 37.44 -9.09
C PHE A 159 39.56 37.31 -9.10
N PHE A 160 39.06 36.16 -9.55
CA PHE A 160 37.70 35.74 -9.26
C PHE A 160 37.67 35.08 -7.86
N PRO A 161 36.59 35.25 -7.08
CA PRO A 161 36.42 34.45 -5.86
C PRO A 161 36.45 32.96 -6.23
N PRO A 162 37.02 32.08 -5.37
CA PRO A 162 37.09 30.66 -5.65
C PRO A 162 35.67 30.13 -5.88
N GLN A 163 35.41 29.59 -7.08
CA GLN A 163 34.13 28.99 -7.40
C GLN A 163 34.10 27.59 -6.77
N MET A 164 33.09 27.32 -5.94
CA MET A 164 32.88 25.97 -5.42
C MET A 164 32.00 25.18 -6.38
N THR A 165 32.46 23.99 -6.75
CA THR A 165 31.69 23.04 -7.54
C THR A 165 31.10 21.98 -6.63
N LEU A 166 29.78 21.75 -6.74
CA LEU A 166 29.09 20.66 -6.04
C LEU A 166 29.21 19.38 -6.86
N LEU A 167 29.86 18.36 -6.30
CA LEU A 167 29.95 17.04 -6.92
C LEU A 167 29.02 16.05 -6.24
N PRO A 168 28.20 15.30 -6.99
CA PRO A 168 27.35 14.27 -6.42
C PRO A 168 28.19 13.05 -6.00
N LEU A 169 28.03 12.62 -4.76
CA LEU A 169 28.52 11.36 -4.23
C LEU A 169 27.33 10.43 -3.95
N PRO A 170 27.38 9.15 -4.40
CA PRO A 170 26.35 8.19 -4.05
C PRO A 170 26.41 7.86 -2.55
N PRO A 171 25.26 7.67 -1.89
CA PRO A 171 25.23 7.19 -0.51
C PRO A 171 25.79 5.75 -0.41
N GLN A 172 26.36 5.42 0.74
CA GLN A 172 26.96 4.10 0.99
C GLN A 172 25.89 3.09 1.38
N ARG A 173 25.99 1.85 0.88
CA ARG A 173 25.07 0.75 1.22
C ARG A 173 25.83 -0.40 1.87
N PRO A 174 26.01 -0.41 3.21
CA PRO A 174 26.69 -1.49 3.91
C PRO A 174 25.97 -2.84 3.81
N SER A 175 24.64 -2.85 3.62
CA SER A 175 23.85 -4.07 3.39
C SER A 175 22.57 -3.78 2.58
N TYR A 176 21.88 -4.83 2.14
CA TYR A 176 20.61 -4.72 1.41
C TYR A 176 19.50 -3.96 2.17
N HIS A 177 19.63 -3.81 3.49
CA HIS A 177 18.66 -3.14 4.36
C HIS A 177 19.19 -1.84 4.98
N ASP A 178 20.38 -1.39 4.60
CA ASP A 178 21.13 -0.35 5.30
C ASP A 178 21.69 0.69 4.33
N LEU A 179 21.40 1.97 4.58
CA LEU A 179 21.86 3.11 3.79
C LEU A 179 22.51 4.14 4.71
N VAL A 180 23.74 4.53 4.42
CA VAL A 180 24.51 5.49 5.22
C VAL A 180 24.95 6.66 4.35
N PHE A 181 24.79 7.87 4.86
CA PHE A 181 25.33 9.07 4.24
C PHE A 181 25.86 10.06 5.28
N GLN A 182 26.90 10.78 4.90
CA GLN A 182 27.57 11.78 5.73
C GLN A 182 27.14 13.18 5.30
N CYS A 183 26.88 14.04 6.28
CA CYS A 183 26.62 15.47 6.13
C CYS A 183 27.49 16.27 7.11
N GLY A 184 27.73 17.54 6.83
CA GLY A 184 28.59 18.40 7.64
C GLY A 184 29.99 18.62 7.04
N SER A 185 30.84 19.32 7.79
CA SER A 185 32.16 19.78 7.32
C SER A 185 33.28 18.88 7.87
N ASP A 186 34.09 18.30 7.00
CA ASP A 186 35.31 17.60 7.41
C ASP A 186 36.38 18.64 7.81
N SER A 187 36.50 18.97 9.10
CA SER A 187 37.50 19.93 9.59
C SER A 187 38.82 19.27 10.01
N THR A 188 39.06 18.01 9.63
CA THR A 188 40.29 17.31 9.97
C THR A 188 41.18 17.19 8.74
N THR A 189 42.31 17.90 8.81
CA THR A 189 43.45 17.96 7.89
C THR A 189 43.43 19.06 6.82
N ASP A 190 44.56 19.76 6.82
CA ASP A 190 44.96 20.95 6.09
C ASP A 190 45.02 20.69 4.57
N ASN A 191 43.87 20.57 3.91
CA ASN A 191 43.64 20.99 2.52
C ASN A 191 42.22 20.60 2.10
N GLN A 192 41.42 21.60 1.69
CA GLN A 192 40.09 21.51 1.08
C GLN A 192 38.93 21.22 2.05
N THR A 193 38.33 22.31 2.53
CA THR A 193 37.00 22.37 3.14
C THR A 193 35.94 21.90 2.15
N GLY A 194 35.29 20.77 2.43
CA GLY A 194 34.07 20.35 1.73
C GLY A 194 32.90 20.24 2.70
N VAL A 195 31.91 21.12 2.62
CA VAL A 195 30.64 20.90 3.31
C VAL A 195 29.83 19.88 2.51
N ARG A 196 29.28 18.88 3.22
CA ARG A 196 28.44 17.85 2.61
C ARG A 196 26.96 18.12 2.86
N TYR A 197 26.19 18.28 1.78
CA TYR A 197 24.74 18.48 1.80
C TYR A 197 24.03 17.29 1.17
N PHE A 198 22.76 17.08 1.47
CA PHE A 198 21.94 16.09 0.78
C PHE A 198 20.62 16.69 0.33
N VAL A 199 20.09 16.15 -0.77
CA VAL A 199 18.76 16.52 -1.29
C VAL A 199 17.87 15.28 -1.28
N LEU A 200 16.69 15.40 -0.68
CA LEU A 200 15.63 14.40 -0.69
C LEU A 200 14.56 14.85 -1.69
N CYS A 201 14.42 14.15 -2.82
CA CYS A 201 13.49 14.52 -3.89
C CYS A 201 12.01 14.13 -3.59
N SER A 202 11.57 14.19 -2.32
CA SER A 202 10.19 13.85 -1.92
C SER A 202 9.75 14.68 -0.71
N ILE A 203 8.78 15.57 -0.92
CA ILE A 203 8.26 16.55 0.06
C ILE A 203 7.87 15.88 1.39
N SER A 204 7.26 14.69 1.35
CA SER A 204 6.83 13.97 2.56
C SER A 204 7.98 13.48 3.44
N LEU A 205 9.13 13.13 2.85
CA LEU A 205 10.34 12.70 3.57
C LEU A 205 11.07 13.89 4.19
N VAL A 206 11.04 15.05 3.52
CA VAL A 206 11.61 16.30 4.02
C VAL A 206 10.89 16.75 5.29
N TYR A 207 9.54 16.71 5.33
CA TYR A 207 8.78 17.06 6.53
C TYR A 207 9.10 16.14 7.73
N GLN A 208 9.23 14.83 7.50
CA GLN A 208 9.57 13.88 8.56
C GLN A 208 11.00 14.12 9.11
N PHE A 209 11.96 14.42 8.24
CA PHE A 209 13.36 14.72 8.61
C PHE A 209 13.50 16.06 9.33
N VAL A 210 12.85 17.12 8.85
CA VAL A 210 12.85 18.45 9.47
C VAL A 210 12.21 18.39 10.86
N MET A 211 11.10 17.66 11.01
CA MET A 211 10.45 17.46 12.31
C MET A 211 11.31 16.65 13.29
N PHE A 212 12.17 15.74 12.82
CA PHE A 212 13.08 14.99 13.68
C PHE A 212 14.24 15.87 14.15
N SER A 213 14.81 16.69 13.26
CA SER A 213 15.92 17.60 13.58
C SER A 213 15.51 18.77 14.49
N LEU A 214 14.21 19.11 14.56
CA LEU A 214 13.67 20.12 15.48
C LEU A 214 13.31 19.54 16.86
N LYS A 215 13.33 18.22 17.04
CA LYS A 215 12.98 17.53 18.31
C LYS A 215 14.19 16.99 19.09
N THR A 216 15.39 17.10 18.53
CA THR A 216 16.68 16.80 19.18
C THR A 216 17.45 18.09 19.40
#